data_AF-K2ESG9-F1
#
_entry.id   AF-K2ESG9-F1
#
_cell.length_a   1.000
_cell.length_b   1.000
_cell.length_c   1.000
_cell.angle_alpha   90.00
_cell.angle_beta   90.00
_cell.angle_gamma   90.00
#
_symmetry.space_group_name_H-M   'P 1'
#
loop_
_entity.id
_entity.type
_entity.pdbx_description
1 polymer ?
#
loop_
_entity_poly.entity_id
_entity_poly.type
_entity_poly.pdbx_seq_one_letter_code
_entity_poly.pdbx_strand_id
1 'polypeptide(L)'
;MSDLKCTQIKAGNADKADLTAKIKEQGSPMIIDLGFSIKSMLGGAATLLNASGATNFVYKIENFNGNIEEVNAIEGRSKVRDRIKAIEDAGGRISFDSLAKIIFKNNLRMIDIALPEIMAKALLNFYKGNGSIISDACASLPNDAELKEKYDLSQRDFEYKIKAFLRAVALGMVPNKEWNGLSAAHGGYLIVKENGDVVCYHLHNMDAFQEYLFRNTKFDTASTRRHGFGKIYEKDGNLFINLNLQIRFLK
;
A
#
# COMPACT_ATOMS: atom_id res chain seq x y z
N MET A 1 10.01 -14.10 -29.90
CA MET A 1 10.60 -12.93 -29.20
C MET A 1 11.32 -11.99 -30.17
N SER A 2 12.13 -12.53 -31.07
CA SER A 2 12.70 -11.84 -32.24
C SER A 2 11.65 -11.12 -33.09
N ASP A 3 10.50 -11.77 -33.35
CA ASP A 3 9.43 -11.21 -34.20
C ASP A 3 8.72 -10.01 -33.55
N LEU A 4 8.76 -9.92 -32.22
CA LEU A 4 8.21 -8.81 -31.44
C LEU A 4 9.22 -7.69 -31.20
N LYS A 5 10.46 -7.84 -31.70
CA LYS A 5 11.61 -6.94 -31.41
C LYS A 5 11.79 -6.65 -29.91
N CYS A 6 11.39 -7.59 -29.06
CA CYS A 6 11.50 -7.46 -27.61
C CYS A 6 12.93 -7.81 -27.19
N THR A 7 13.70 -6.81 -26.79
CA THR A 7 15.12 -6.96 -26.37
C THR A 7 15.29 -7.07 -24.86
N GLN A 8 14.27 -6.69 -24.08
CA GLN A 8 14.24 -6.78 -22.62
C GLN A 8 12.82 -7.11 -22.13
N ILE A 9 12.72 -8.05 -21.19
CA ILE A 9 11.44 -8.49 -20.59
C ILE A 9 11.04 -7.59 -19.40
N LYS A 10 12.00 -6.88 -18.82
CA LYS A 10 11.79 -6.05 -17.63
C LYS A 10 12.53 -4.72 -17.78
N ALA A 11 11.83 -3.61 -17.53
CA ALA A 11 12.42 -2.28 -17.51
C ALA A 11 13.52 -2.15 -16.44
N GLY A 12 14.50 -1.29 -16.69
CA GLY A 12 15.53 -0.95 -15.71
C GLY A 12 14.93 -0.18 -14.52
N ASN A 13 15.58 -0.23 -13.35
CA ASN A 13 15.10 0.43 -12.11
C ASN A 13 15.00 1.98 -12.21
N ALA A 14 15.49 2.58 -13.29
CA ALA A 14 15.50 4.02 -13.53
C ALA A 14 14.24 4.51 -14.25
N ASP A 15 13.60 3.67 -15.05
CA ASP A 15 12.43 4.05 -15.85
C ASP A 15 11.17 4.07 -14.99
N LYS A 16 10.41 5.15 -15.12
CA LYS A 16 9.19 5.37 -14.31
C LYS A 16 7.92 4.79 -14.95
N ALA A 17 7.98 4.37 -16.21
CA ALA A 17 6.87 3.80 -16.97
C ALA A 17 7.30 2.46 -17.60
N ASP A 18 6.34 1.53 -17.71
CA ASP A 18 6.57 0.20 -18.29
C ASP A 18 6.47 0.23 -19.83
N LEU A 19 5.71 1.19 -20.37
CA LEU A 19 5.57 1.45 -21.80
C LEU A 19 5.51 2.97 -22.03
N THR A 20 6.19 3.46 -23.06
CA THR A 20 6.10 4.86 -23.49
C THR A 20 5.56 4.96 -24.91
N ALA A 21 4.77 5.98 -25.17
CA ALA A 21 4.22 6.29 -26.48
C ALA A 21 4.34 7.80 -26.74
N LYS A 22 4.45 8.19 -28.01
CA LYS A 22 4.45 9.60 -28.42
C LYS A 22 3.32 9.82 -29.40
N ILE A 23 2.42 10.76 -29.08
CA ILE A 23 1.38 11.19 -30.01
C ILE A 23 1.87 12.45 -30.70
N LYS A 24 1.96 12.39 -32.03
CA LYS A 24 2.22 13.55 -32.88
C LYS A 24 0.96 13.83 -33.70
N GLU A 25 0.33 14.95 -33.44
CA GLU A 25 -0.80 15.41 -34.24
C GLU A 25 -0.28 15.99 -35.57
N GLN A 26 -0.93 15.62 -36.67
CA GLN A 26 -0.53 16.09 -37.99
C GLN A 26 -0.79 17.61 -38.11
N GLY A 27 0.24 18.38 -38.44
CA GLY A 27 0.15 19.83 -38.54
C GLY A 27 0.42 20.60 -37.24
N SER A 28 0.58 19.91 -36.10
CA SER A 28 1.01 20.52 -34.83
C SER A 28 2.49 20.24 -34.57
N PRO A 29 3.28 21.21 -34.08
CA PRO A 29 4.63 20.96 -33.58
C PRO A 29 4.61 20.23 -32.22
N MET A 30 3.44 20.08 -31.59
CA MET A 30 3.29 19.44 -30.29
C MET A 30 3.51 17.93 -30.39
N ILE A 31 4.32 17.40 -29.48
CA ILE A 31 4.49 15.97 -29.25
C ILE A 31 4.07 15.70 -27.81
N ILE A 32 3.11 14.80 -27.64
CA ILE A 32 2.63 14.39 -26.32
C ILE A 32 3.33 13.07 -25.96
N ASP A 33 4.17 13.12 -24.92
CA ASP A 33 4.77 11.93 -24.33
C ASP A 33 3.79 11.28 -23.35
N LEU A 34 3.45 10.02 -23.60
CA LEU A 34 2.60 9.19 -22.75
C LEU A 34 3.42 8.08 -22.12
N GLY A 35 3.24 7.87 -20.82
CA GLY A 35 3.81 6.74 -20.09
C GLY A 35 2.71 5.87 -19.49
N PHE A 36 2.78 4.56 -19.68
CA PHE A 36 1.83 3.60 -19.13
C PHE A 36 2.52 2.70 -18.10
N SER A 37 1.83 2.41 -17.00
CA SER A 37 2.21 1.29 -16.14
C SER A 37 1.40 0.04 -16.51
N ILE A 38 2.03 -1.12 -16.50
CA ILE A 38 1.44 -2.40 -16.88
C ILE A 38 1.45 -3.33 -15.67
N LYS A 39 0.28 -3.91 -15.34
CA LYS A 39 0.18 -5.05 -14.43
C LYS A 39 -0.47 -6.24 -15.13
N SER A 40 0.15 -7.40 -14.97
CA SER A 40 -0.38 -8.66 -15.47
C SER A 40 -0.91 -9.52 -14.34
N MET A 41 -2.12 -10.03 -14.52
CA MET A 41 -2.79 -10.98 -13.64
C MET A 41 -2.72 -12.43 -14.17
N LEU A 42 -2.14 -12.68 -15.35
CA LEU A 42 -2.04 -14.01 -15.98
C LEU A 42 -1.37 -15.09 -15.10
N GLY A 43 -0.53 -14.69 -14.14
CA GLY A 43 0.10 -15.59 -13.18
C GLY A 43 -0.56 -15.53 -11.81
N GLY A 44 0.19 -15.00 -10.84
CA GLY A 44 -0.30 -14.73 -9.49
C GLY A 44 -0.96 -13.36 -9.36
N ALA A 45 -1.66 -13.13 -8.23
CA ALA A 45 -2.20 -11.81 -7.91
C ALA A 45 -1.09 -10.76 -7.98
N ALA A 46 -1.25 -9.78 -8.87
CA ALA A 46 -0.28 -8.71 -9.02
C ALA A 46 -0.16 -7.88 -7.73
N THR A 47 1.03 -7.34 -7.48
CA THR A 47 1.25 -6.46 -6.33
C THR A 47 1.09 -5.01 -6.79
N LEU A 48 0.20 -4.27 -6.13
CA LEU A 48 0.07 -2.83 -6.32
C LEU A 48 1.17 -2.10 -5.55
N LEU A 49 1.31 -2.40 -4.24
CA LEU A 49 2.36 -1.88 -3.37
C LEU A 49 3.21 -3.02 -2.83
N ASN A 50 4.49 -3.04 -3.22
CA ASN A 50 5.42 -4.06 -2.75
C ASN A 50 5.88 -3.81 -1.31
N ALA A 51 5.96 -4.91 -0.56
CA ALA A 51 6.55 -4.92 0.77
C ALA A 51 8.04 -4.54 0.73
N SER A 52 8.46 -3.72 1.67
CA SER A 52 9.87 -3.41 1.94
C SER A 52 10.03 -2.94 3.38
N GLY A 53 11.27 -2.82 3.89
CA GLY A 53 11.48 -2.16 5.18
C GLY A 53 11.00 -0.69 5.19
N ALA A 54 10.87 -0.05 4.01
CA ALA A 54 10.32 1.29 3.90
C ALA A 54 8.80 1.37 4.08
N THR A 55 8.08 0.24 3.93
CA THR A 55 6.62 0.16 4.16
C THR A 55 6.27 -0.35 5.56
N ASN A 56 7.21 -0.33 6.51
CA ASN A 56 6.95 -0.64 7.91
C ASN A 56 6.31 0.56 8.63
N PHE A 57 5.22 0.28 9.33
CA PHE A 57 4.57 1.15 10.30
C PHE A 57 5.00 0.71 11.69
N VAL A 58 5.43 1.66 12.51
CA VAL A 58 5.90 1.47 13.88
C VAL A 58 4.72 1.68 14.82
N TYR A 59 4.47 0.70 15.67
CA TYR A 59 3.45 0.79 16.72
C TYR A 59 4.11 0.69 18.07
N LYS A 60 3.73 1.56 18.99
CA LYS A 60 4.12 1.50 20.39
C LYS A 60 3.23 0.51 21.12
N ILE A 61 3.81 -0.21 22.07
CA ILE A 61 3.11 -1.13 22.96
C ILE A 61 3.17 -0.55 24.37
N GLU A 62 2.01 -0.30 24.96
CA GLU A 62 1.88 0.25 26.32
C GLU A 62 1.16 -0.74 27.22
N ASN A 63 1.44 -0.74 28.53
CA ASN A 63 0.79 -1.61 29.53
C ASN A 63 0.91 -3.13 29.24
N PHE A 64 1.96 -3.55 28.56
CA PHE A 64 2.22 -4.97 28.30
C PHE A 64 2.85 -5.65 29.52
N ASN A 65 2.15 -6.65 30.06
CA ASN A 65 2.60 -7.41 31.24
C ASN A 65 3.06 -8.85 30.90
N GLY A 66 3.22 -9.15 29.61
CA GLY A 66 3.62 -10.48 29.14
C GLY A 66 5.14 -10.63 29.02
N ASN A 67 5.56 -11.83 28.61
CA ASN A 67 6.96 -12.11 28.28
C ASN A 67 7.24 -11.87 26.78
N ILE A 68 8.27 -11.09 26.47
CA ILE A 68 8.60 -10.69 25.09
C ILE A 68 9.08 -11.90 24.28
N GLU A 69 9.91 -12.75 24.87
CA GLU A 69 10.50 -13.93 24.23
C GLU A 69 9.43 -14.95 23.85
N GLU A 70 8.47 -15.20 24.75
CA GLU A 70 7.33 -16.09 24.52
C GLU A 70 6.47 -15.61 23.36
N VAL A 71 6.10 -14.31 23.34
CA VAL A 71 5.34 -13.74 22.23
C VAL A 71 6.14 -13.85 20.93
N ASN A 72 7.42 -13.47 20.95
CA ASN A 72 8.28 -13.52 19.76
C ASN A 72 8.56 -14.95 19.27
N ALA A 73 8.39 -15.97 20.10
CA ALA A 73 8.54 -17.38 19.76
C ALA A 73 7.30 -17.98 19.07
N ILE A 74 6.15 -17.29 19.06
CA ILE A 74 4.95 -17.74 18.32
C ILE A 74 5.29 -17.84 16.83
N GLU A 75 5.14 -19.02 16.23
CA GLU A 75 5.40 -19.27 14.82
C GLU A 75 4.16 -19.84 14.11
N GLY A 76 4.19 -19.90 12.78
CA GLY A 76 3.07 -20.33 11.95
C GLY A 76 2.63 -19.29 10.93
N ARG A 77 1.59 -19.62 10.15
CA ARG A 77 1.09 -18.75 9.06
C ARG A 77 0.47 -17.46 9.58
N SER A 78 -0.21 -17.51 10.73
CA SER A 78 -0.88 -16.38 11.38
C SER A 78 -0.04 -15.70 12.46
N LYS A 79 1.25 -16.03 12.59
CA LYS A 79 2.09 -15.63 13.73
C LYS A 79 2.05 -14.14 14.08
N VAL A 80 1.97 -13.23 13.10
CA VAL A 80 1.90 -11.79 13.38
C VAL A 80 0.59 -11.43 14.09
N ARG A 81 -0.53 -11.99 13.63
CA ARG A 81 -1.84 -11.83 14.28
C ARG A 81 -1.82 -12.44 15.67
N ASP A 82 -1.28 -13.65 15.79
CA ASP A 82 -1.26 -14.37 17.07
C ASP A 82 -0.38 -13.65 18.10
N ARG A 83 0.70 -13.00 17.66
CA ARG A 83 1.53 -12.11 18.47
C ARG A 83 0.78 -10.85 18.92
N ILE A 84 0.05 -10.20 18.02
CA ILE A 84 -0.80 -9.04 18.35
C ILE A 84 -1.82 -9.44 19.41
N LYS A 85 -2.50 -10.56 19.21
CA LYS A 85 -3.45 -11.08 20.18
C LYS A 85 -2.80 -11.36 21.53
N ALA A 86 -1.64 -12.02 21.56
CA ALA A 86 -0.92 -12.29 22.80
C ALA A 86 -0.49 -11.00 23.53
N ILE A 87 -0.15 -9.93 22.80
CA ILE A 87 0.12 -8.61 23.38
C ILE A 87 -1.15 -8.07 24.07
N GLU A 88 -2.29 -8.11 23.39
CA GLU A 88 -3.56 -7.59 23.91
C GLU A 88 -4.10 -8.42 25.09
N ASP A 89 -3.99 -9.75 25.02
CA ASP A 89 -4.38 -10.67 26.09
C ASP A 89 -3.54 -10.45 27.35
N ALA A 90 -2.29 -9.97 27.21
CA ALA A 90 -1.41 -9.58 28.31
C ALA A 90 -1.62 -8.12 28.80
N GLY A 91 -2.70 -7.47 28.37
CA GLY A 91 -3.06 -6.08 28.72
C GLY A 91 -2.39 -5.01 27.87
N GLY A 92 -1.56 -5.40 26.90
CA GLY A 92 -0.84 -4.50 26.02
C GLY A 92 -1.78 -3.74 25.08
N ARG A 93 -1.57 -2.43 24.96
CA ARG A 93 -2.25 -1.56 23.99
C ARG A 93 -1.31 -1.20 22.87
N ILE A 94 -1.73 -1.44 21.64
CA ILE A 94 -0.94 -1.17 20.44
C ILE A 94 -1.48 0.11 19.79
N SER A 95 -0.66 1.15 19.74
CA SER A 95 -1.01 2.45 19.14
C SER A 95 0.01 2.84 18.08
N PHE A 96 -0.44 3.57 17.05
CA PHE A 96 0.45 4.03 15.99
C PHE A 96 1.41 5.10 16.50
N ASP A 97 2.70 4.91 16.25
CA ASP A 97 3.75 5.87 16.62
C ASP A 97 4.25 6.65 15.40
N SER A 98 4.76 5.94 14.39
CA SER A 98 5.39 6.55 13.23
C SER A 98 5.55 5.59 12.05
N LEU A 99 6.05 6.08 10.92
CA LEU A 99 6.55 5.19 9.86
C LEU A 99 8.05 4.99 10.02
N ALA A 100 8.53 3.80 9.69
CA ALA A 100 9.96 3.46 9.75
C ALA A 100 10.83 4.35 8.83
N LYS A 101 10.24 4.93 7.78
CA LYS A 101 10.91 5.86 6.87
C LYS A 101 10.15 7.17 6.77
N ILE A 102 10.85 8.28 7.06
CA ILE A 102 10.32 9.63 6.94
C ILE A 102 9.92 9.97 5.50
N ILE A 103 10.63 9.45 4.50
CA ILE A 103 10.28 9.64 3.08
C ILE A 103 8.87 9.10 2.80
N PHE A 104 8.55 7.88 3.26
CA PHE A 104 7.23 7.32 3.03
C PHE A 104 6.15 8.11 3.80
N LYS A 105 6.44 8.54 5.04
CA LYS A 105 5.57 9.44 5.80
C LYS A 105 5.27 10.74 5.04
N ASN A 106 6.29 11.35 4.44
CA ASN A 106 6.14 12.57 3.66
C ASN A 106 5.34 12.32 2.38
N ASN A 107 5.57 11.19 1.69
CA ASN A 107 4.78 10.82 0.51
C ASN A 107 3.29 10.63 0.85
N LEU A 108 2.97 10.01 1.99
CA LEU A 108 1.58 9.89 2.45
C LEU A 108 1.00 11.27 2.78
N ARG A 109 1.76 12.12 3.49
CA ARG A 109 1.34 13.49 3.84
C ARG A 109 1.17 14.40 2.63
N MET A 110 1.89 14.15 1.55
CA MET A 110 1.70 14.84 0.27
C MET A 110 0.31 14.59 -0.31
N ILE A 111 -0.28 13.41 -0.06
CA ILE A 111 -1.65 13.09 -0.46
C ILE A 111 -2.63 13.72 0.53
N ASP A 112 -2.43 13.45 1.82
CA ASP A 112 -3.24 14.01 2.89
C ASP A 112 -2.53 13.88 4.25
N ILE A 113 -2.62 14.92 5.08
CA ILE A 113 -1.92 14.98 6.37
C ILE A 113 -2.33 13.86 7.34
N ALA A 114 -3.58 13.39 7.28
CA ALA A 114 -4.13 12.33 8.11
C ALA A 114 -3.86 10.92 7.54
N LEU A 115 -3.47 10.80 6.26
CA LEU A 115 -3.29 9.51 5.59
C LEU A 115 -2.35 8.54 6.32
N PRO A 116 -1.22 8.96 6.94
CA PRO A 116 -0.40 8.08 7.76
C PRO A 116 -1.19 7.33 8.84
N GLU A 117 -2.06 8.03 9.57
CA GLU A 117 -2.83 7.48 10.70
C GLU A 117 -4.00 6.62 10.21
N ILE A 118 -4.67 7.07 9.15
CA ILE A 118 -5.72 6.32 8.46
C ILE A 118 -5.19 4.96 8.00
N MET A 119 -4.04 4.96 7.31
CA MET A 119 -3.42 3.72 6.83
C MET A 119 -2.90 2.85 7.96
N ALA A 120 -2.36 3.44 9.03
CA ALA A 120 -1.94 2.70 10.21
C ALA A 120 -3.13 1.97 10.85
N LYS A 121 -4.28 2.64 10.99
CA LYS A 121 -5.45 2.02 11.61
C LYS A 121 -6.00 0.87 10.78
N ALA A 122 -6.15 1.08 9.47
CA ALA A 122 -6.58 0.04 8.55
C ALA A 122 -5.63 -1.18 8.58
N LEU A 123 -4.31 -0.92 8.62
CA LEU A 123 -3.29 -1.97 8.66
C LEU A 123 -3.31 -2.76 9.98
N LEU A 124 -3.46 -2.09 11.12
CA LEU A 124 -3.58 -2.75 12.42
C LEU A 124 -4.82 -3.64 12.47
N ASN A 125 -5.97 -3.13 11.98
CA ASN A 125 -7.20 -3.91 11.89
C ASN A 125 -7.04 -5.17 11.02
N PHE A 126 -6.33 -5.06 9.88
CA PHE A 126 -5.99 -6.21 9.05
C PHE A 126 -5.19 -7.26 9.83
N TYR A 127 -4.11 -6.85 10.53
CA TYR A 127 -3.29 -7.79 11.29
C TYR A 127 -4.00 -8.34 12.54
N LYS A 128 -5.06 -7.68 13.03
CA LYS A 128 -5.99 -8.23 14.03
C LYS A 128 -6.97 -9.27 13.46
N GLY A 129 -7.07 -9.36 12.13
CA GLY A 129 -7.96 -10.31 11.44
C GLY A 129 -9.29 -9.72 10.98
N ASN A 130 -9.45 -8.40 11.00
CA ASN A 130 -10.71 -7.71 10.65
C ASN A 130 -10.84 -7.49 9.12
N GLY A 131 -10.62 -8.55 8.33
CA GLY A 131 -10.68 -8.52 6.88
C GLY A 131 -9.42 -7.96 6.20
N SER A 132 -9.27 -8.24 4.91
CA SER A 132 -8.11 -7.82 4.11
C SER A 132 -8.47 -6.92 2.93
N ILE A 133 -9.73 -6.92 2.48
CA ILE A 133 -10.15 -6.16 1.31
C ILE A 133 -10.13 -4.67 1.64
N ILE A 134 -9.55 -3.84 0.77
CA ILE A 134 -9.34 -2.42 1.05
C ILE A 134 -10.68 -1.67 1.24
N SER A 135 -11.70 -1.99 0.44
CA SER A 135 -13.02 -1.39 0.59
C SER A 135 -13.65 -1.66 1.96
N ASP A 136 -13.49 -2.88 2.45
CA ASP A 136 -14.10 -3.32 3.71
C ASP A 136 -13.33 -2.74 4.90
N ALA A 137 -11.99 -2.73 4.81
CA ALA A 137 -11.14 -2.07 5.80
C ALA A 137 -11.49 -0.57 5.89
N CYS A 138 -11.71 0.10 4.75
CA CYS A 138 -12.13 1.50 4.70
C CYS A 138 -13.48 1.73 5.38
N ALA A 139 -14.47 0.87 5.12
CA ALA A 139 -15.81 0.96 5.71
C ALA A 139 -15.84 0.87 7.25
N SER A 140 -14.79 0.31 7.85
CA SER A 140 -14.66 0.23 9.31
C SER A 140 -14.13 1.51 9.97
N LEU A 141 -13.49 2.40 9.20
CA LEU A 141 -12.74 3.54 9.75
C LEU A 141 -13.61 4.61 10.45
N PRO A 142 -14.83 4.96 9.98
CA PRO A 142 -15.67 5.94 10.68
C PRO A 142 -16.09 5.51 12.09
N ASN A 143 -16.04 4.21 12.38
CA ASN A 143 -16.41 3.66 13.69
C ASN A 143 -15.24 3.66 14.68
N ASP A 144 -14.04 4.05 14.24
CA ASP A 144 -12.90 4.11 15.13
C ASP A 144 -12.92 5.38 16.01
N ALA A 145 -12.87 5.19 17.32
CA ALA A 145 -12.98 6.29 18.27
C ALA A 145 -11.83 7.31 18.14
N GLU A 146 -10.59 6.86 17.99
CA GLU A 146 -9.41 7.73 17.88
C GLU A 146 -9.46 8.58 16.61
N LEU A 147 -9.77 7.97 15.45
CA LEU A 147 -9.91 8.70 14.20
C LEU A 147 -11.11 9.66 14.24
N LYS A 148 -12.22 9.26 14.85
CA LYS A 148 -13.41 10.09 14.98
C LYS A 148 -13.16 11.31 15.86
N GLU A 149 -12.55 11.12 17.04
CA GLU A 149 -12.20 12.21 17.95
C GLU A 149 -11.24 13.22 17.29
N LYS A 150 -10.27 12.72 16.53
CA LYS A 150 -9.21 13.56 15.96
C LYS A 150 -9.59 14.28 14.66
N TYR A 151 -10.39 13.65 13.81
CA TYR A 151 -10.64 14.13 12.45
C TYR A 151 -12.12 14.26 12.07
N ASP A 152 -13.02 13.53 12.75
CA ASP A 152 -14.47 13.50 12.48
C ASP A 152 -14.83 13.37 10.98
N LEU A 153 -14.14 12.46 10.28
CA LEU A 153 -14.30 12.25 8.84
C LEU A 153 -15.48 11.34 8.52
N SER A 154 -16.18 11.64 7.42
CA SER A 154 -17.22 10.77 6.90
C SER A 154 -16.64 9.56 6.15
N GLN A 155 -17.48 8.56 5.90
CA GLN A 155 -17.12 7.42 5.03
C GLN A 155 -16.59 7.87 3.66
N ARG A 156 -17.18 8.93 3.07
CA ARG A 156 -16.76 9.45 1.77
C ARG A 156 -15.36 10.05 1.81
N ASP A 157 -15.00 10.70 2.92
CA ASP A 157 -13.67 11.29 3.09
C ASP A 157 -12.59 10.21 3.17
N PHE A 158 -12.83 9.13 3.92
CA PHE A 158 -11.91 7.98 3.98
C PHE A 158 -11.76 7.32 2.61
N GLU A 159 -12.86 7.08 1.90
CA GLU A 159 -12.83 6.51 0.55
C GLU A 159 -12.01 7.35 -0.40
N TYR A 160 -12.22 8.67 -0.42
CA TYR A 160 -11.46 9.57 -1.28
C TYR A 160 -9.96 9.49 -0.99
N LYS A 161 -9.56 9.57 0.29
CA LYS A 161 -8.15 9.54 0.70
C LYS A 161 -7.47 8.21 0.36
N ILE A 162 -8.15 7.08 0.58
CA ILE A 162 -7.63 5.75 0.23
C ILE A 162 -7.56 5.57 -1.29
N LYS A 163 -8.57 6.01 -2.05
CA LYS A 163 -8.55 5.98 -3.52
C LYS A 163 -7.39 6.81 -4.09
N ALA A 164 -7.17 8.01 -3.53
CA ALA A 164 -6.05 8.87 -3.91
C ALA A 164 -4.69 8.20 -3.62
N PHE A 165 -4.55 7.51 -2.48
CA PHE A 165 -3.38 6.70 -2.15
C PHE A 165 -3.13 5.57 -3.14
N LEU A 166 -4.14 4.74 -3.42
CA LEU A 166 -4.02 3.62 -4.37
C LEU A 166 -3.62 4.12 -5.76
N ARG A 167 -4.22 5.24 -6.21
CA ARG A 167 -3.87 5.89 -7.48
C ARG A 167 -2.43 6.39 -7.48
N ALA A 168 -1.98 7.07 -6.43
CA ALA A 168 -0.62 7.57 -6.33
C ALA A 168 0.40 6.42 -6.46
N VAL A 169 0.16 5.31 -5.74
CA VAL A 169 0.99 4.10 -5.85
C VAL A 169 0.94 3.53 -7.28
N ALA A 170 -0.24 3.42 -7.87
CA ALA A 170 -0.42 2.86 -9.21
C ALA A 170 0.32 3.67 -10.29
N LEU A 171 0.35 5.00 -10.15
CA LEU A 171 0.89 5.92 -11.15
C LEU A 171 2.30 6.44 -10.83
N GLY A 172 3.02 5.82 -9.88
CA GLY A 172 4.46 5.98 -9.74
C GLY A 172 4.99 6.42 -8.37
N MET A 173 4.17 6.56 -7.34
CA MET A 173 4.65 6.81 -5.97
C MET A 173 5.40 5.57 -5.46
N VAL A 174 6.66 5.76 -5.04
CA VAL A 174 7.50 4.70 -4.47
C VAL A 174 7.83 5.05 -3.01
N PRO A 175 7.59 4.15 -2.03
CA PRO A 175 7.79 4.46 -0.60
C PRO A 175 9.18 4.98 -0.21
N ASN A 176 10.23 4.53 -0.89
CA ASN A 176 11.62 4.87 -0.56
C ASN A 176 12.23 5.96 -1.45
N LYS A 177 11.41 6.68 -2.22
CA LYS A 177 11.85 7.83 -3.04
C LYS A 177 10.91 8.99 -2.76
N GLU A 178 11.44 10.20 -2.65
CA GLU A 178 10.61 11.40 -2.51
C GLU A 178 9.65 11.51 -3.69
N TRP A 179 8.39 11.80 -3.39
CA TRP A 179 7.34 11.96 -4.38
C TRP A 179 6.84 13.39 -4.38
N ASN A 180 6.88 14.03 -5.54
CA ASN A 180 6.50 15.43 -5.74
C ASN A 180 5.01 15.61 -6.07
N GLY A 181 4.19 14.58 -5.85
CA GLY A 181 2.76 14.58 -6.19
C GLY A 181 2.44 14.38 -7.67
N LEU A 182 3.44 14.41 -8.56
CA LEU A 182 3.22 14.21 -9.99
C LEU A 182 3.17 12.72 -10.34
N SER A 183 2.22 12.37 -11.21
CA SER A 183 2.17 11.02 -11.79
C SER A 183 3.33 10.84 -12.74
N ALA A 184 3.93 9.65 -12.78
CA ALA A 184 4.97 9.34 -13.75
C ALA A 184 4.42 8.61 -15.00
N ALA A 185 3.22 8.04 -14.89
CA ALA A 185 2.50 7.38 -15.96
C ALA A 185 1.36 8.27 -16.48
N HIS A 186 1.72 9.31 -17.24
CA HIS A 186 0.75 10.26 -17.81
C HIS A 186 -0.14 9.67 -18.92
N GLY A 187 0.22 8.52 -19.49
CA GLY A 187 -0.60 7.80 -20.46
C GLY A 187 -1.72 6.98 -19.83
N GLY A 188 -1.50 6.48 -18.61
CA GLY A 188 -2.49 5.72 -17.86
C GLY A 188 -2.00 4.36 -17.36
N TYR A 189 -2.93 3.45 -17.15
CA TYR A 189 -2.67 2.15 -16.51
C TYR A 189 -3.27 1.00 -17.34
N LEU A 190 -2.45 0.01 -17.64
CA LEU A 190 -2.82 -1.18 -18.41
C LEU A 190 -2.91 -2.39 -17.47
N ILE A 191 -4.04 -3.08 -17.51
CA ILE A 191 -4.28 -4.30 -16.74
C ILE A 191 -4.50 -5.44 -17.73
N VAL A 192 -3.63 -6.44 -17.68
CA VAL A 192 -3.81 -7.70 -18.38
C VAL A 192 -4.52 -8.67 -17.44
N LYS A 193 -5.78 -8.99 -17.73
CA LYS A 193 -6.62 -9.91 -16.93
C LYS A 193 -6.16 -11.36 -17.07
N GLU A 194 -6.68 -12.23 -16.21
CA GLU A 194 -6.36 -13.67 -16.23
C GLU A 194 -6.78 -14.37 -17.54
N ASN A 195 -7.81 -13.87 -18.22
CA ASN A 195 -8.26 -14.38 -19.52
C ASN A 195 -7.48 -13.80 -20.72
N GLY A 196 -6.47 -12.96 -20.47
CA GLY A 196 -5.69 -12.30 -21.52
C GLY A 196 -6.25 -10.97 -22.01
N ASP A 197 -7.44 -10.56 -21.58
CA ASP A 197 -8.01 -9.26 -21.94
C ASP A 197 -7.16 -8.13 -21.38
N VAL A 198 -6.98 -7.08 -22.19
CA VAL A 198 -6.25 -5.88 -21.78
C VAL A 198 -7.23 -4.74 -21.55
N VAL A 199 -7.27 -4.22 -20.33
CA VAL A 199 -8.03 -3.02 -19.98
C VAL A 199 -7.05 -1.85 -19.85
N CYS A 200 -7.31 -0.79 -20.62
CA CYS A 200 -6.56 0.46 -20.53
C CYS A 200 -7.40 1.52 -19.81
N TYR A 201 -6.90 2.00 -18.68
CA TYR A 201 -7.42 3.19 -18.00
C TYR A 201 -6.58 4.40 -18.41
N HIS A 202 -7.05 5.15 -19.40
CA HIS A 202 -6.47 6.44 -19.80
C HIS A 202 -6.88 7.55 -18.81
N LEU A 203 -6.18 8.69 -18.86
CA LEU A 203 -6.44 9.89 -18.04
C LEU A 203 -7.93 10.32 -17.97
N HIS A 204 -8.74 10.01 -18.98
CA HIS A 204 -10.15 10.40 -19.03
C HIS A 204 -11.08 9.51 -18.20
N ASN A 205 -10.57 8.42 -17.62
CA ASN A 205 -11.35 7.50 -16.79
C ASN A 205 -10.73 7.28 -15.40
N MET A 206 -10.20 8.35 -14.81
CA MET A 206 -9.52 8.28 -13.51
C MET A 206 -10.45 7.94 -12.35
N ASP A 207 -11.74 8.25 -12.45
CA ASP A 207 -12.71 7.91 -11.42
C ASP A 207 -12.99 6.40 -11.42
N ALA A 208 -13.27 5.79 -12.58
CA ALA A 208 -13.46 4.34 -12.65
C ALA A 208 -12.17 3.58 -12.36
N PHE A 209 -11.00 4.14 -12.70
CA PHE A 209 -9.72 3.55 -12.33
C PHE A 209 -9.53 3.49 -10.81
N GLN A 210 -9.76 4.60 -10.11
CA GLN A 210 -9.69 4.66 -8.66
C GLN A 210 -10.69 3.71 -7.99
N GLU A 211 -11.92 3.67 -8.50
CA GLU A 211 -12.95 2.76 -8.01
C GLU A 211 -12.56 1.29 -8.21
N TYR A 212 -11.99 0.98 -9.37
CA TYR A 212 -11.46 -0.35 -9.66
C TYR A 212 -10.38 -0.75 -8.66
N LEU A 213 -9.37 0.11 -8.44
CA LEU A 213 -8.30 -0.18 -7.47
C LEU A 213 -8.87 -0.39 -6.06
N PHE A 214 -9.81 0.45 -5.64
CA PHE A 214 -10.42 0.40 -4.32
C PHE A 214 -11.18 -0.90 -4.05
N ARG A 215 -11.93 -1.39 -5.05
CA ARG A 215 -12.72 -2.62 -4.93
C ARG A 215 -11.93 -3.90 -5.22
N ASN A 216 -10.83 -3.81 -5.96
CA ASN A 216 -10.10 -4.98 -6.45
C ASN A 216 -8.71 -5.12 -5.81
N THR A 217 -8.49 -4.53 -4.64
CA THR A 217 -7.23 -4.71 -3.89
C THR A 217 -7.45 -5.12 -2.44
N LYS A 218 -6.43 -5.75 -1.86
CA LYS A 218 -6.39 -6.21 -0.48
C LYS A 218 -5.01 -6.02 0.15
N PHE A 219 -4.97 -5.92 1.47
CA PHE A 219 -3.76 -6.13 2.25
C PHE A 219 -3.28 -7.59 2.11
N ASP A 220 -1.97 -7.77 2.17
CA ASP A 220 -1.33 -9.09 2.19
C ASP A 220 -0.21 -9.12 3.25
N THR A 221 0.13 -10.31 3.74
CA THR A 221 1.24 -10.47 4.71
C THR A 221 2.51 -10.88 3.98
N ALA A 222 3.49 -9.98 3.98
CA ALA A 222 4.80 -10.23 3.40
C ALA A 222 5.67 -11.15 4.27
N SER A 223 6.85 -11.53 3.75
CA SER A 223 7.84 -12.25 4.55
C SER A 223 8.36 -11.40 5.70
N THR A 224 8.03 -11.78 6.94
CA THR A 224 8.46 -11.08 8.17
C THR A 224 9.97 -10.98 8.29
N ARG A 225 10.71 -12.04 7.92
CA ARG A 225 12.18 -12.06 7.93
C ARG A 225 12.79 -11.12 6.90
N ARG A 226 12.25 -11.11 5.66
CA ARG A 226 12.78 -10.27 4.57
C ARG A 226 12.59 -8.78 4.84
N HIS A 227 11.49 -8.42 5.49
CA HIS A 227 11.09 -7.02 5.67
C HIS A 227 11.20 -6.52 7.12
N GLY A 228 11.63 -7.37 8.06
CA GLY A 228 11.97 -6.98 9.43
C GLY A 228 10.79 -6.47 10.24
N PHE A 229 9.69 -7.24 10.29
CA PHE A 229 8.47 -6.84 11.00
C PHE A 229 7.81 -8.01 11.75
N GLY A 230 6.86 -7.68 12.61
CA GLY A 230 6.02 -8.66 13.32
C GLY A 230 6.66 -9.27 14.56
N LYS A 231 7.72 -8.66 15.11
CA LYS A 231 8.30 -9.00 16.41
C LYS A 231 8.30 -7.78 17.32
N ILE A 232 8.12 -8.01 18.61
CA ILE A 232 8.30 -7.00 19.65
C ILE A 232 9.79 -6.71 19.77
N TYR A 233 10.14 -5.44 19.90
CA TYR A 233 11.49 -4.98 20.21
C TYR A 233 11.45 -3.80 21.18
N GLU A 234 12.54 -3.62 21.94
CA GLU A 234 12.71 -2.49 22.83
C GLU A 234 13.57 -1.42 22.16
N LYS A 235 13.21 -0.15 22.36
CA LYS A 235 14.01 1.00 21.97
C LYS A 235 13.78 2.13 22.97
N ASP A 236 14.86 2.67 23.53
CA ASP A 236 14.81 3.79 24.48
C ASP A 236 13.84 3.52 25.66
N GLY A 237 13.87 2.31 26.23
CA GLY A 237 13.01 1.88 27.33
C GLY A 237 11.53 1.69 26.97
N ASN A 238 11.17 1.76 25.69
CA ASN A 238 9.80 1.59 25.20
C ASN A 238 9.70 0.35 24.31
N LEU A 239 8.55 -0.31 24.34
CA LEU A 239 8.27 -1.49 23.52
C LEU A 239 7.55 -1.10 22.23
N PHE A 240 7.93 -1.76 21.14
CA PHE A 240 7.38 -1.50 19.81
C PHE A 240 7.20 -2.80 19.02
N ILE A 241 6.31 -2.74 18.03
CA ILE A 241 6.17 -3.76 16.99
C ILE A 241 5.99 -3.08 15.63
N ASN A 242 6.70 -3.58 14.63
CA ASN A 242 6.52 -3.13 13.25
C ASN A 242 5.47 -3.98 12.55
N LEU A 243 4.56 -3.35 11.80
CA LEU A 243 3.66 -4.02 10.85
C LEU A 243 3.96 -3.53 9.43
N ASN A 244 4.01 -4.45 8.46
CA ASN A 244 4.37 -4.12 7.10
C ASN A 244 3.13 -3.92 6.22
N LEU A 245 3.12 -2.85 5.44
CA LEU A 245 2.12 -2.58 4.42
C LEU A 245 2.52 -3.24 3.09
N GLN A 246 1.66 -4.13 2.61
CA GLN A 246 1.68 -4.70 1.26
C GLN A 246 0.25 -4.69 0.71
N ILE A 247 0.08 -4.29 -0.56
CA ILE A 247 -1.23 -4.28 -1.23
C ILE A 247 -1.15 -5.05 -2.54
N ARG A 248 -2.10 -5.95 -2.75
CA ARG A 248 -2.20 -6.80 -3.95
C ARG A 248 -3.59 -6.76 -4.54
N PHE A 249 -3.71 -7.12 -5.80
CA PHE A 249 -5.01 -7.29 -6.44
C PHE A 249 -5.74 -8.52 -5.90
N LEU A 250 -7.06 -8.46 -5.90
CA LEU A 250 -7.92 -9.64 -5.79
C LEU A 250 -7.71 -10.54 -7.02
N LYS A 251 -7.99 -11.84 -6.87
CA LYS A 251 -8.18 -12.74 -8.02
C LYS A 251 -9.68 -12.87 -8.23
#